data_AF-A0AAV5VQB5-F1
#
_entry.id   AF-A0AAV5VQB5-F1
#
_cell.length_a   1.000
_cell.length_b   1.000
_cell.length_c   1.000
_cell.angle_alpha   90.00
_cell.angle_beta   90.00
_cell.angle_gamma   90.00
#
_symmetry.space_group_name_H-M   'P 1'
#
loop_
_entity.id
_entity.type
_entity.pdbx_description
1 polymer ?
#
loop_
_entity_poly.entity_id
_entity_poly.type
_entity_poly.pdbx_seq_one_letter_code
_entity_poly.pdbx_strand_id
1 'polypeptide(L)'
;MDHLMERNYERETVYLYQFPGSSTASSMSPYCIKVEAFCPLYNIKVVCRYTTMARGKNKKLPMIELNGEQIVDSQIILRRLAEHFNLQVYSDTHTAGLGHSIERTLDNHTVHLLQYDQTRVVPEVVRLIVSGMVPSIVCPIAVPLVSWAFKRKLLTAIHGSIGRFTDYEYDELLKNDLEQLQNILGESSFLLGEEPTQVDCVAFGHFGSSYYCFPSARSHINELIGSAEFASLREYLERVKQRIFGNEFCQK
;
A
#
# COMPACT_ATOMS: atom_id res chain seq x y z
N MET A 1 -19.93 18.08 -13.00
CA MET A 1 -19.79 18.62 -11.65
C MET A 1 -19.03 17.58 -10.85
N ASP A 2 -17.84 17.93 -10.36
CA ASP A 2 -17.06 17.04 -9.50
C ASP A 2 -17.85 16.82 -8.21
N HIS A 3 -18.28 15.57 -7.97
CA HIS A 3 -19.10 15.25 -6.82
C HIS A 3 -18.20 15.12 -5.59
N LEU A 4 -17.89 16.25 -4.96
CA LEU A 4 -17.25 16.28 -3.64
C LEU A 4 -18.16 15.57 -2.63
N MET A 5 -17.56 14.77 -1.76
CA MET A 5 -18.25 14.05 -0.71
C MET A 5 -18.21 14.81 0.62
N GLU A 6 -17.13 15.55 0.89
CA GLU A 6 -16.99 16.40 2.07
C GLU A 6 -17.58 17.78 1.78
N ARG A 7 -18.80 18.00 2.27
CA ARG A 7 -19.55 19.25 2.03
C ARG A 7 -19.13 20.39 2.96
N ASN A 8 -18.71 20.05 4.18
CA ASN A 8 -18.34 20.99 5.24
C ASN A 8 -16.87 20.77 5.64
N TYR A 9 -15.96 20.88 4.67
CA TYR A 9 -14.55 20.62 4.91
C TYR A 9 -13.91 21.73 5.77
N GLU A 10 -12.98 21.33 6.63
CA GLU A 10 -12.06 22.24 7.30
C GLU A 10 -10.92 22.59 6.34
N ARG A 11 -10.55 23.87 6.28
CA ARG A 11 -9.45 24.33 5.42
C ARG A 11 -8.13 23.68 5.86
N GLU A 12 -7.25 23.39 4.90
CA GLU A 12 -5.94 22.74 5.13
C GLU A 12 -6.03 21.35 5.77
N THR A 13 -7.21 20.72 5.75
CA THR A 13 -7.40 19.33 6.18
C THR A 13 -7.54 18.45 4.95
N VAL A 14 -6.72 17.38 4.89
CA VAL A 14 -6.79 16.38 3.83
C VAL A 14 -7.82 15.32 4.21
N TYR A 15 -8.89 15.20 3.43
CA TYR A 15 -9.87 14.12 3.60
C TYR A 15 -9.51 12.96 2.70
N LEU A 16 -8.87 11.93 3.26
CA LEU A 16 -8.40 10.75 2.53
C LEU A 16 -9.49 9.69 2.44
N TYR A 17 -10.00 9.46 1.23
CA TYR A 17 -10.91 8.35 0.96
C TYR A 17 -10.10 7.11 0.57
N GLN A 18 -10.27 6.04 1.36
CA GLN A 18 -9.51 4.81 1.19
C GLN A 18 -10.31 3.56 1.51
N PHE A 19 -9.81 2.40 1.07
CA PHE A 19 -10.40 1.12 1.45
C PHE A 19 -10.21 0.85 2.95
N PRO A 20 -11.17 0.20 3.62
CA PRO A 20 -10.93 -0.31 4.96
C PRO A 20 -9.76 -1.31 4.96
N GLY A 21 -9.08 -1.39 6.09
CA GLY A 21 -7.97 -2.30 6.35
C GLY A 21 -8.39 -3.47 7.23
N SER A 22 -7.47 -3.89 8.08
CA SER A 22 -7.66 -4.98 9.05
C SER A 22 -7.23 -4.53 10.45
N SER A 23 -7.25 -5.46 11.41
CA SER A 23 -6.72 -5.21 12.75
C SER A 23 -5.20 -4.99 12.78
N THR A 24 -4.51 -5.17 11.65
CA THR A 24 -3.04 -5.09 11.55
C THR A 24 -2.52 -4.16 10.46
N ALA A 25 -3.41 -3.57 9.65
CA ALA A 25 -3.06 -2.56 8.64
C ALA A 25 -4.21 -1.57 8.41
N SER A 26 -3.89 -0.32 8.08
CA SER A 26 -4.89 0.75 7.94
C SER A 26 -5.77 0.63 6.68
N SER A 27 -5.28 -0.03 5.63
CA SER A 27 -6.01 -0.28 4.39
C SER A 27 -5.55 -1.57 3.70
N MET A 28 -6.43 -2.21 2.92
CA MET A 28 -6.03 -3.34 2.06
C MET A 28 -5.28 -2.92 0.80
N SER A 29 -5.21 -1.62 0.49
CA SER A 29 -4.59 -1.12 -0.74
C SER A 29 -3.26 -0.43 -0.44
N PRO A 30 -2.17 -0.81 -1.12
CA PRO A 30 -0.86 -0.20 -0.88
C PRO A 30 -0.83 1.28 -1.23
N TYR A 31 -1.55 1.65 -2.28
CA TYR A 31 -1.68 3.04 -2.71
C TYR A 31 -2.41 3.91 -1.68
N CYS A 32 -3.35 3.33 -0.92
CA CYS A 32 -4.04 4.03 0.16
C CYS A 32 -3.09 4.26 1.35
N ILE A 33 -2.43 3.19 1.81
CA ILE A 33 -1.47 3.25 2.94
C ILE A 33 -0.37 4.27 2.65
N LYS A 34 0.18 4.33 1.44
CA LYS A 34 1.28 5.28 1.16
C LYS A 34 0.85 6.76 1.25
N VAL A 35 -0.40 7.08 0.88
CA VAL A 35 -0.93 8.45 1.05
C VAL A 35 -1.17 8.75 2.53
N GLU A 36 -1.71 7.77 3.26
CA GLU A 36 -1.92 7.88 4.70
C GLU A 36 -0.60 8.01 5.47
N ALA A 37 0.47 7.34 5.02
CA ALA A 37 1.81 7.42 5.60
C ALA A 37 2.50 8.76 5.32
N PHE A 38 2.32 9.31 4.12
CA PHE A 38 2.93 10.57 3.71
C PHE A 38 2.44 11.76 4.56
N CYS A 39 1.16 11.78 4.92
CA CYS A 39 0.58 12.89 5.66
C CYS A 39 1.24 13.13 7.04
N PRO A 40 1.28 12.17 7.98
CA PRO A 40 1.93 12.35 9.28
C PRO A 40 3.44 12.51 9.16
N LEU A 41 4.10 11.88 8.17
CA LEU A 41 5.54 12.09 7.93
C LEU A 41 5.88 13.58 7.75
N TYR A 42 5.04 14.31 7.02
CA TYR A 42 5.21 15.73 6.74
C TYR A 42 4.30 16.65 7.58
N ASN A 43 3.76 16.14 8.71
CA ASN A 43 2.89 16.89 9.62
C ASN A 43 1.63 17.49 8.95
N ILE A 44 1.10 16.84 7.92
CA ILE A 44 -0.15 17.21 7.26
C ILE A 44 -1.32 16.63 8.05
N LYS A 45 -2.28 17.49 8.40
CA LYS A 45 -3.54 17.07 9.02
C LYS A 45 -4.37 16.25 8.03
N VAL A 46 -4.60 14.98 8.36
CA VAL A 46 -5.37 14.04 7.54
C VAL A 46 -6.54 13.46 8.33
N VAL A 47 -7.66 13.27 7.64
CA VAL A 47 -8.85 12.61 8.16
C VAL A 47 -9.24 11.49 7.21
N CYS A 48 -9.13 10.24 7.66
CA CYS A 48 -9.46 9.08 6.84
C CYS A 48 -10.99 8.86 6.74
N ARG A 49 -11.42 8.49 5.54
CA ARG A 49 -12.80 8.15 5.16
C ARG A 49 -12.78 6.76 4.52
N TYR A 50 -13.25 5.76 5.27
CA TYR A 50 -13.23 4.39 4.81
C TYR A 50 -14.44 4.08 3.93
N THR A 51 -14.20 3.48 2.77
CA THR A 51 -15.27 3.15 1.83
C THR A 51 -14.90 1.97 0.94
N THR A 52 -15.86 1.09 0.69
CA THR A 52 -15.73 0.00 -0.28
C THR A 52 -16.35 0.37 -1.63
N MET A 53 -17.22 1.39 -1.66
CA MET A 53 -18.07 1.73 -2.81
C MET A 53 -17.66 3.03 -3.51
N ALA A 54 -17.24 4.05 -2.78
CA ALA A 54 -16.90 5.34 -3.39
C ALA A 54 -15.63 5.23 -4.23
N ARG A 55 -15.56 6.01 -5.28
CA ARG A 55 -14.41 6.09 -6.19
C ARG A 55 -14.20 7.52 -6.62
N GLY A 56 -12.96 7.91 -6.84
CA GLY A 56 -12.65 9.21 -7.43
C GLY A 56 -13.06 9.30 -8.89
N LYS A 57 -12.83 10.48 -9.47
CA LYS A 57 -13.07 10.74 -10.91
C LYS A 57 -12.39 9.73 -11.84
N ASN A 58 -11.26 9.15 -11.43
CA ASN A 58 -10.55 8.09 -12.16
C ASN A 58 -11.06 6.65 -11.88
N LYS A 59 -12.18 6.51 -11.15
CA LYS A 59 -12.79 5.24 -10.76
C LYS A 59 -11.93 4.38 -9.83
N LYS A 60 -10.96 4.98 -9.13
CA LYS A 60 -10.07 4.29 -8.18
C LYS A 60 -10.06 4.97 -6.80
N LEU A 61 -9.47 4.27 -5.84
CA LEU A 61 -8.96 4.81 -4.58
C LEU A 61 -7.43 4.58 -4.55
N PRO A 62 -6.65 5.36 -3.80
CA PRO A 62 -7.09 6.49 -2.98
C PRO A 62 -7.53 7.70 -3.80
N MET A 63 -8.31 8.55 -3.15
CA MET A 63 -8.47 9.95 -3.54
C MET A 63 -8.47 10.81 -2.28
N ILE A 64 -8.16 12.09 -2.45
CA ILE A 64 -8.32 13.08 -1.39
C ILE A 64 -9.27 14.17 -1.82
N GLU A 65 -9.88 14.80 -0.82
CA GLU A 65 -10.48 16.12 -0.96
C GLU A 65 -9.70 17.09 -0.09
N LEU A 66 -9.23 18.18 -0.69
CA LEU A 66 -8.46 19.23 -0.02
C LEU A 66 -8.97 20.58 -0.51
N ASN A 67 -9.40 21.43 0.43
CA ASN A 67 -9.88 22.79 0.12
C ASN A 67 -10.97 22.84 -0.97
N GLY A 68 -11.84 21.82 -1.03
CA GLY A 68 -12.90 21.71 -2.03
C GLY A 68 -12.45 21.20 -3.40
N GLU A 69 -11.22 20.71 -3.54
CA GLU A 69 -10.74 20.06 -4.77
C GLU A 69 -10.58 18.54 -4.56
N GLN A 70 -11.07 17.74 -5.52
CA GLN A 70 -10.80 16.31 -5.55
C GLN A 70 -9.54 15.98 -6.35
N ILE A 71 -8.58 15.35 -5.67
CA ILE A 71 -7.32 14.90 -6.26
C ILE A 71 -7.29 13.37 -6.20
N VAL A 72 -6.99 12.74 -7.33
CA VAL A 72 -7.01 11.28 -7.49
C VAL A 72 -5.67 10.80 -7.99
N ASP A 73 -5.45 9.48 -7.87
CA ASP A 73 -4.17 8.81 -8.12
C ASP A 73 -3.13 9.13 -7.06
N SER A 74 -2.63 8.09 -6.40
CA SER A 74 -1.72 8.24 -5.28
C SER A 74 -0.46 9.05 -5.61
N GLN A 75 0.12 8.94 -6.81
CA GLN A 75 1.34 9.68 -7.15
C GLN A 75 1.03 11.16 -7.38
N ILE A 76 -0.08 11.45 -8.04
CA ILE A 76 -0.57 12.82 -8.23
C ILE A 76 -0.90 13.45 -6.87
N ILE A 77 -1.51 12.68 -5.96
CA ILE A 77 -1.84 13.12 -4.61
C ILE A 77 -0.57 13.54 -3.85
N LEU A 78 0.44 12.67 -3.77
CA LEU A 78 1.68 12.99 -3.05
C LEU A 78 2.35 14.25 -3.63
N ARG A 79 2.44 14.36 -4.95
CA ARG A 79 2.99 15.54 -5.62
C ARG A 79 2.21 16.80 -5.31
N ARG A 80 0.89 16.77 -5.40
CA ARG A 80 0.02 17.93 -5.15
C ARG A 80 0.06 18.36 -3.68
N LEU A 81 0.17 17.41 -2.75
CA LEU A 81 0.35 17.71 -1.33
C LEU A 81 1.71 18.38 -1.08
N ALA A 82 2.79 17.85 -1.66
CA ALA A 82 4.11 18.45 -1.56
C ALA A 82 4.14 19.89 -2.10
N GLU A 83 3.54 20.12 -3.27
CA GLU A 83 3.40 21.47 -3.87
C GLU A 83 2.56 22.40 -3.00
N HIS A 84 1.38 21.95 -2.54
CA HIS A 84 0.43 22.78 -1.79
C HIS A 84 0.97 23.20 -0.42
N PHE A 85 1.64 22.28 0.28
CA PHE A 85 2.23 22.54 1.60
C PHE A 85 3.69 23.01 1.54
N ASN A 86 4.24 23.26 0.34
CA ASN A 86 5.62 23.71 0.11
C ASN A 86 6.66 22.82 0.83
N LEU A 87 6.53 21.50 0.65
CA LEU A 87 7.35 20.51 1.35
C LEU A 87 8.65 20.22 0.60
N GLN A 88 9.74 20.13 1.36
CA GLN A 88 10.99 19.56 0.87
C GLN A 88 10.96 18.04 1.06
N VAL A 89 10.58 17.31 0.00
CA VAL A 89 10.44 15.84 0.05
C VAL A 89 11.79 15.12 0.02
N TYR A 90 12.76 15.67 -0.72
CA TYR A 90 14.12 15.14 -0.85
C TYR A 90 15.13 16.27 -0.64
N SER A 91 16.34 15.91 -0.18
CA SER A 91 17.45 16.85 0.05
C SER A 91 17.90 17.56 -1.23
N ASP A 92 17.92 16.82 -2.34
CA ASP A 92 18.48 17.26 -3.61
C ASP A 92 17.87 16.48 -4.80
N THR A 93 18.18 16.92 -6.03
CA THR A 93 17.64 16.36 -7.26
C THR A 93 18.13 14.94 -7.57
N HIS A 94 19.34 14.57 -7.12
CA HIS A 94 19.87 13.23 -7.33
C HIS A 94 19.13 12.23 -6.43
N THR A 95 18.97 12.56 -5.15
CA THR A 95 18.18 11.78 -4.19
C THR A 95 16.72 11.68 -4.64
N ALA A 96 16.14 12.75 -5.17
CA ALA A 96 14.80 12.70 -5.76
C ALA A 96 14.71 11.73 -6.97
N GLY A 97 15.74 11.67 -7.81
CA GLY A 97 15.82 10.72 -8.92
C GLY A 97 15.91 9.25 -8.47
N LEU A 98 16.68 8.98 -7.40
CA LEU A 98 16.74 7.65 -6.78
C LEU A 98 15.38 7.25 -6.18
N GLY A 99 14.77 8.13 -5.39
CA GLY A 99 13.45 7.92 -4.81
C GLY A 99 12.38 7.67 -5.88
N HIS A 100 12.41 8.41 -6.99
CA HIS A 100 11.53 8.17 -8.13
C HIS A 100 11.71 6.77 -8.72
N SER A 101 12.96 6.35 -8.92
CA SER A 101 13.29 5.04 -9.52
C SER A 101 12.80 3.89 -8.65
N ILE A 102 13.04 3.97 -7.34
CA ILE A 102 12.55 2.99 -6.36
C ILE A 102 11.02 2.98 -6.31
N GLU A 103 10.37 4.16 -6.30
CA GLU A 103 8.92 4.26 -6.34
C GLU A 103 8.35 3.61 -7.60
N ARG A 104 8.97 3.77 -8.78
CA ARG A 104 8.54 3.08 -10.01
C ARG A 104 8.67 1.57 -9.91
N THR A 105 9.77 1.05 -9.37
CA THR A 105 9.95 -0.40 -9.16
C THR A 105 8.84 -0.94 -8.28
N LEU A 106 8.59 -0.30 -7.14
CA LEU A 106 7.55 -0.70 -6.20
C LEU A 106 6.13 -0.62 -6.80
N ASP A 107 5.77 0.51 -7.40
CA ASP A 107 4.41 0.76 -7.90
C ASP A 107 4.06 -0.01 -9.18
N ASN A 108 5.04 -0.41 -10.00
CA ASN A 108 4.80 -0.98 -11.32
C ASN A 108 5.31 -2.43 -11.49
N HIS A 109 6.26 -2.89 -10.67
CA HIS A 109 6.80 -4.26 -10.77
C HIS A 109 6.51 -5.05 -9.49
N THR A 110 7.09 -4.63 -8.36
CA THR A 110 7.00 -5.35 -7.08
C THR A 110 5.55 -5.54 -6.62
N VAL A 111 4.67 -4.54 -6.82
CA VAL A 111 3.24 -4.68 -6.49
C VAL A 111 2.58 -5.86 -7.17
N HIS A 112 2.94 -6.17 -8.42
CA HIS A 112 2.33 -7.27 -9.17
C HIS A 112 2.86 -8.63 -8.73
N LEU A 113 4.11 -8.69 -8.29
CA LEU A 113 4.70 -9.87 -7.67
C LEU A 113 4.07 -10.15 -6.30
N LEU A 114 3.90 -9.12 -5.46
CA LEU A 114 3.20 -9.22 -4.18
C LEU A 114 1.74 -9.63 -4.37
N GLN A 115 1.05 -9.07 -5.37
CA GLN A 115 -0.31 -9.46 -5.72
C GLN A 115 -0.38 -10.91 -6.20
N TYR A 116 0.62 -11.38 -6.97
CA TYR A 116 0.70 -12.76 -7.40
C TYR A 116 0.83 -13.71 -6.21
N ASP A 117 1.75 -13.42 -5.28
CA ASP A 117 1.93 -14.17 -4.04
C ASP A 117 0.62 -14.23 -3.23
N GLN A 118 -0.09 -13.11 -3.11
CA GLN A 118 -1.40 -13.06 -2.45
C GLN A 118 -2.46 -13.95 -3.12
N THR A 119 -2.34 -14.29 -4.43
CA THR A 119 -3.28 -15.22 -5.09
C THR A 119 -3.26 -16.64 -4.48
N ARG A 120 -2.22 -16.97 -3.73
CA ARG A 120 -2.05 -18.25 -3.01
C ARG A 120 -2.95 -18.35 -1.78
N VAL A 121 -3.34 -17.20 -1.21
CA VAL A 121 -4.12 -17.10 0.04
C VAL A 121 -5.45 -16.34 -0.12
N VAL A 122 -5.92 -16.17 -1.35
CA VAL A 122 -7.20 -15.49 -1.65
C VAL A 122 -8.40 -16.10 -0.91
N PRO A 123 -8.58 -17.42 -0.79
CA PRO A 123 -9.69 -18.01 -0.02
C PRO A 123 -9.73 -17.56 1.44
N GLU A 124 -8.57 -17.49 2.10
CA GLU A 124 -8.39 -17.06 3.47
C GLU A 124 -8.75 -15.57 3.61
N VAL A 125 -8.19 -14.73 2.72
CA VAL A 125 -8.47 -13.29 2.69
C VAL A 125 -9.97 -13.02 2.44
N VAL A 126 -10.56 -13.67 1.45
CA VAL A 126 -11.98 -13.51 1.11
C VAL A 126 -12.86 -13.99 2.26
N ARG A 127 -12.51 -15.07 2.95
CA ARG A 127 -13.25 -15.53 4.14
C ARG A 127 -13.27 -14.47 5.23
N LEU A 128 -12.13 -13.82 5.51
CA LEU A 128 -12.04 -12.74 6.50
C LEU A 128 -12.97 -11.56 6.14
N ILE A 129 -13.04 -11.20 4.86
CA ILE A 129 -13.89 -10.09 4.38
C ILE A 129 -15.37 -10.48 4.38
N VAL A 130 -15.71 -11.65 3.82
CA VAL A 130 -17.10 -12.07 3.56
C VAL A 130 -17.81 -12.53 4.83
N SER A 131 -17.09 -13.08 5.82
CA SER A 131 -17.70 -13.59 7.06
C SER A 131 -18.45 -12.52 7.88
N GLY A 132 -18.12 -11.24 7.72
CA GLY A 132 -18.87 -10.11 8.29
C GLY A 132 -19.99 -9.55 7.40
N MET A 133 -20.11 -10.01 6.15
CA MET A 133 -21.03 -9.46 5.15
C MET A 133 -22.24 -10.36 4.85
N VAL A 134 -22.11 -11.67 5.04
CA VAL A 134 -23.16 -12.66 4.75
C VAL A 134 -23.40 -13.60 5.93
N PRO A 135 -24.58 -14.22 6.05
CA PRO A 135 -24.82 -15.23 7.07
C PRO A 135 -23.85 -16.42 6.93
N SER A 136 -23.41 -16.99 8.06
CA SER A 136 -22.40 -18.08 8.08
C SER A 136 -22.77 -19.30 7.23
N ILE A 137 -24.05 -19.58 7.03
CA ILE A 137 -24.54 -20.67 6.19
C ILE A 137 -24.26 -20.45 4.69
N VAL A 138 -24.09 -19.20 4.27
CA VAL A 138 -23.81 -18.81 2.88
C VAL A 138 -22.31 -18.83 2.58
N CYS A 139 -21.45 -18.68 3.61
CA CYS A 139 -20.00 -18.64 3.47
C CYS A 139 -19.38 -19.81 2.67
N PRO A 140 -19.78 -21.08 2.86
CA PRO A 140 -19.21 -22.21 2.12
C PRO A 140 -19.42 -22.13 0.61
N ILE A 141 -20.44 -21.40 0.14
CA ILE A 141 -20.75 -21.21 -1.29
C ILE A 141 -20.16 -19.89 -1.78
N ALA A 142 -20.32 -18.81 -1.01
CA ALA A 142 -19.86 -17.49 -1.40
C ALA A 142 -18.33 -17.40 -1.48
N VAL A 143 -17.60 -17.97 -0.51
CA VAL A 143 -16.14 -17.85 -0.46
C VAL A 143 -15.49 -18.44 -1.72
N PRO A 144 -15.71 -19.71 -2.12
CA PRO A 144 -15.09 -20.26 -3.32
C PRO A 144 -15.40 -19.47 -4.60
N LEU A 145 -16.64 -19.00 -4.77
CA LEU A 145 -17.07 -18.25 -5.95
C LEU A 145 -16.40 -16.86 -6.03
N VAL A 146 -16.42 -16.13 -4.92
CA VAL A 146 -15.79 -14.80 -4.83
C VAL A 146 -14.29 -14.92 -4.97
N SER A 147 -13.66 -15.90 -4.32
CA SER A 147 -12.23 -16.18 -4.44
C SER A 147 -11.81 -16.51 -5.86
N TRP A 148 -12.57 -17.36 -6.56
CA TRP A 148 -12.29 -17.67 -7.97
C TRP A 148 -12.38 -16.43 -8.85
N ALA A 149 -13.45 -15.64 -8.72
CA ALA A 149 -13.63 -14.43 -9.50
C ALA A 149 -12.53 -13.39 -9.22
N PHE A 150 -12.19 -13.19 -7.94
CA PHE A 150 -11.14 -12.27 -7.51
C PHE A 150 -9.76 -12.71 -8.01
N LYS A 151 -9.38 -13.97 -7.79
CA LYS A 151 -8.12 -14.54 -8.27
C LYS A 151 -7.98 -14.41 -9.78
N ARG A 152 -9.03 -14.74 -10.56
CA ARG A 152 -9.01 -14.59 -12.02
C ARG A 152 -8.81 -13.15 -12.47
N LYS A 153 -9.48 -12.19 -11.82
CA LYS A 153 -9.32 -10.76 -12.10
C LYS A 153 -7.89 -10.30 -11.80
N LEU A 154 -7.34 -10.72 -10.66
CA LEU A 154 -6.00 -10.35 -10.23
C LEU A 154 -4.93 -10.91 -11.18
N LEU A 155 -5.01 -12.21 -11.52
CA LEU A 155 -4.11 -12.85 -12.49
C LEU A 155 -4.20 -12.18 -13.87
N THR A 156 -5.40 -11.80 -14.32
CA THR A 156 -5.54 -11.09 -15.61
C THR A 156 -4.80 -9.75 -15.60
N ALA A 157 -4.89 -8.99 -14.50
CA ALA A 157 -4.17 -7.74 -14.35
C ALA A 157 -2.65 -7.95 -14.28
N ILE A 158 -2.18 -8.90 -13.44
CA ILE A 158 -0.76 -9.24 -13.30
C ILE A 158 -0.17 -9.64 -14.65
N HIS A 159 -0.81 -10.57 -15.36
CA HIS A 159 -0.32 -11.05 -16.66
C HIS A 159 -0.29 -9.95 -17.72
N GLY A 160 -1.21 -8.98 -17.64
CA GLY A 160 -1.22 -7.81 -18.54
C GLY A 160 -0.16 -6.77 -18.20
N SER A 161 0.29 -6.71 -16.95
CA SER A 161 1.29 -5.74 -16.48
C SER A 161 2.73 -6.23 -16.64
N ILE A 162 3.04 -7.43 -16.12
CA ILE A 162 4.43 -7.92 -16.03
C ILE A 162 4.66 -9.21 -16.84
N GLY A 163 3.61 -9.77 -17.44
CA GLY A 163 3.70 -11.02 -18.21
C GLY A 163 3.38 -12.28 -17.38
N ARG A 164 3.54 -13.44 -18.02
CA ARG A 164 3.25 -14.76 -17.44
C ARG A 164 4.54 -15.51 -17.19
N PHE A 165 4.72 -15.94 -15.95
CA PHE A 165 5.86 -16.72 -15.51
C PHE A 165 5.40 -17.98 -14.76
N THR A 166 6.34 -18.85 -14.45
CA THR A 166 6.15 -19.98 -13.54
C THR A 166 6.12 -19.49 -12.08
N ASP A 167 5.57 -20.30 -11.17
CA ASP A 167 5.57 -19.98 -9.73
C ASP A 167 6.98 -19.71 -9.19
N TYR A 168 7.97 -20.51 -9.62
CA TYR A 168 9.37 -20.33 -9.25
C TYR A 168 9.93 -19.01 -9.75
N GLU A 169 9.69 -18.64 -11.02
CA GLU A 169 10.15 -17.37 -11.57
C GLU A 169 9.49 -16.16 -10.90
N TYR A 170 8.21 -16.24 -10.54
CA TYR A 170 7.56 -15.19 -9.75
C TYR A 170 8.21 -15.02 -8.37
N ASP A 171 8.52 -16.13 -7.70
CA ASP A 171 9.14 -16.13 -6.38
C ASP A 171 10.59 -15.58 -6.45
N GLU A 172 11.37 -15.97 -7.46
CA GLU A 172 12.72 -15.43 -7.70
C GLU A 172 12.71 -13.94 -8.03
N LEU A 173 11.78 -13.48 -8.88
CA LEU A 173 11.63 -12.06 -9.18
C LEU A 173 11.28 -11.24 -7.94
N LEU A 174 10.37 -11.76 -7.10
CA LEU A 174 9.99 -11.09 -5.86
C LEU A 174 11.19 -11.04 -4.91
N LYS A 175 11.88 -12.15 -4.73
CA LYS A 175 13.08 -12.23 -3.90
C LYS A 175 14.13 -11.22 -4.37
N ASN A 176 14.43 -11.17 -5.67
CA ASN A 176 15.41 -10.24 -6.23
C ASN A 176 15.01 -8.76 -6.01
N ASP A 177 13.73 -8.39 -6.20
CA ASP A 177 13.26 -7.02 -5.91
C ASP A 177 13.50 -6.64 -4.43
N LEU A 178 13.27 -7.59 -3.51
CA LEU A 178 13.50 -7.38 -2.08
C LEU A 178 14.98 -7.29 -1.74
N GLU A 179 15.83 -8.10 -2.39
CA GLU A 179 17.29 -8.02 -2.24
C GLU A 179 17.80 -6.66 -2.68
N GLN A 180 17.31 -6.12 -3.81
CA GLN A 180 17.71 -4.79 -4.27
C GLN A 180 17.25 -3.69 -3.31
N LEU A 181 16.04 -3.78 -2.75
CA LEU A 181 15.60 -2.86 -1.69
C LEU A 181 16.49 -2.94 -0.45
N GLN A 182 16.89 -4.14 -0.05
CA GLN A 182 17.79 -4.35 1.08
C GLN A 182 19.21 -3.83 0.80
N ASN A 183 19.71 -3.99 -0.43
CA ASN A 183 21.00 -3.43 -0.86
C ASN A 183 20.97 -1.91 -0.89
N ILE A 184 19.86 -1.31 -1.32
CA ILE A 184 19.64 0.14 -1.29
C ILE A 184 19.59 0.66 0.15
N LEU A 185 18.89 -0.06 1.03
CA LEU A 185 18.85 0.26 2.47
C LEU A 185 20.26 0.24 3.09
N GLY A 186 21.06 -0.79 2.76
CA GLY A 186 22.44 -0.92 3.24
C GLY A 186 22.52 -0.83 4.77
N GLU A 187 23.35 0.10 5.26
CA GLU A 187 23.51 0.40 6.69
C GLU A 187 22.63 1.57 7.16
N SER A 188 21.87 2.20 6.25
CA SER A 188 21.05 3.37 6.59
C SER A 188 19.79 2.99 7.36
N SER A 189 19.30 3.93 8.16
CA SER A 189 18.05 3.75 8.91
C SER A 189 16.84 3.60 7.98
N PHE A 190 16.84 4.33 6.86
CA PHE A 190 15.78 4.41 5.84
C PHE A 190 16.37 4.32 4.42
N LEU A 191 15.52 4.14 3.39
CA LEU A 191 15.98 3.77 2.04
C LEU A 191 16.94 4.77 1.39
N LEU A 192 16.88 6.05 1.78
CA LEU A 192 17.71 7.12 1.20
C LEU A 192 18.45 7.93 2.27
N GLY A 193 18.66 7.36 3.46
CA GLY A 193 19.48 7.97 4.53
C GLY A 193 18.93 7.76 5.94
N GLU A 194 19.25 8.70 6.83
CA GLU A 194 18.93 8.58 8.27
C GLU A 194 17.53 9.07 8.65
N GLU A 195 16.86 9.84 7.78
CA GLU A 195 15.47 10.25 7.96
C GLU A 195 14.59 9.66 6.85
N PRO A 196 13.34 9.27 7.15
CA PRO A 196 12.43 8.77 6.14
C PRO A 196 12.02 9.87 5.16
N THR A 197 11.81 9.47 3.92
CA THR A 197 11.32 10.30 2.84
C THR A 197 10.04 9.71 2.23
N GLN A 198 9.52 10.33 1.18
CA GLN A 198 8.35 9.80 0.46
C GLN A 198 8.53 8.35 0.02
N VAL A 199 9.72 7.92 -0.39
CA VAL A 199 9.92 6.55 -0.87
C VAL A 199 9.70 5.51 0.23
N ASP A 200 9.98 5.85 1.49
CA ASP A 200 9.72 4.99 2.63
C ASP A 200 8.20 4.83 2.87
N CYS A 201 7.42 5.90 2.64
CA CYS A 201 5.95 5.81 2.61
C CYS A 201 5.44 4.88 1.51
N VAL A 202 6.06 4.93 0.32
CA VAL A 202 5.71 4.04 -0.81
C VAL A 202 6.02 2.59 -0.47
N ALA A 203 7.25 2.30 -0.04
CA ALA A 203 7.68 0.96 0.35
C ALA A 203 6.76 0.40 1.43
N PHE A 204 6.56 1.17 2.50
CA PHE A 204 5.68 0.76 3.59
C PHE A 204 4.22 0.62 3.16
N GLY A 205 3.75 1.35 2.15
CA GLY A 205 2.44 1.11 1.55
C GLY A 205 2.31 -0.29 0.97
N HIS A 206 3.30 -0.71 0.17
CA HIS A 206 3.33 -2.05 -0.43
C HIS A 206 3.42 -3.15 0.61
N PHE A 207 4.40 -3.08 1.53
CA PHE A 207 4.57 -4.07 2.60
C PHE A 207 3.45 -4.04 3.65
N GLY A 208 2.90 -2.86 3.96
CA GLY A 208 1.71 -2.68 4.79
C GLY A 208 0.55 -3.53 4.32
N SER A 209 0.29 -3.50 3.01
CA SER A 209 -0.80 -4.27 2.41
C SER A 209 -0.48 -5.76 2.24
N SER A 210 0.77 -6.11 1.90
CA SER A 210 1.13 -7.48 1.54
C SER A 210 1.59 -8.34 2.71
N TYR A 211 2.32 -7.75 3.66
CA TYR A 211 2.91 -8.46 4.80
C TYR A 211 2.08 -8.29 6.08
N TYR A 212 1.59 -7.08 6.37
CA TYR A 212 0.87 -6.81 7.62
C TYR A 212 -0.65 -7.03 7.57
N CYS A 213 -1.30 -6.84 6.42
CA CYS A 213 -2.77 -6.78 6.37
C CYS A 213 -3.48 -8.10 6.75
N PHE A 214 -2.89 -9.26 6.46
CA PHE A 214 -3.51 -10.57 6.73
C PHE A 214 -2.53 -11.54 7.40
N PRO A 215 -2.19 -11.31 8.69
CA PRO A 215 -1.09 -12.04 9.35
C PRO A 215 -1.35 -13.54 9.50
N SER A 216 -2.62 -13.97 9.48
CA SER A 216 -3.03 -15.36 9.52
C SER A 216 -2.99 -16.07 8.17
N ALA A 217 -2.95 -15.31 7.07
CA ALA A 217 -2.93 -15.82 5.70
C ALA A 217 -1.50 -15.65 5.14
N ARG A 218 -0.60 -16.54 5.58
CA ARG A 218 0.82 -16.46 5.25
C ARG A 218 1.12 -16.96 3.83
N SER A 219 1.94 -16.22 3.10
CA SER A 219 2.43 -16.56 1.76
C SER A 219 3.95 -16.34 1.66
N HIS A 220 4.52 -16.40 0.45
CA HIS A 220 5.98 -16.37 0.25
C HIS A 220 6.61 -15.09 0.82
N ILE A 221 5.94 -13.93 0.72
CA ILE A 221 6.42 -12.69 1.32
C ILE A 221 6.63 -12.80 2.84
N ASN A 222 5.77 -13.54 3.54
CA ASN A 222 5.90 -13.72 4.99
C ASN A 222 7.06 -14.65 5.36
N GLU A 223 7.42 -15.57 4.47
CA GLU A 223 8.59 -16.45 4.62
C GLU A 223 9.89 -15.65 4.37
N LEU A 224 9.94 -14.88 3.28
CA LEU A 224 11.09 -14.03 2.96
C LEU A 224 11.37 -13.03 4.07
N ILE A 225 10.41 -12.15 4.42
CA ILE A 225 10.59 -11.15 5.49
C ILE A 225 10.81 -11.82 6.87
N GLY A 226 10.29 -13.03 7.09
CA GLY A 226 10.49 -13.81 8.31
C GLY A 226 11.86 -14.47 8.41
N SER A 227 12.61 -14.58 7.31
CA SER A 227 13.92 -15.24 7.25
C SER A 227 15.02 -14.42 7.95
N ALA A 228 16.19 -15.06 8.13
CA ALA A 228 17.41 -14.37 8.54
C ALA A 228 18.01 -13.52 7.41
N GLU A 229 17.81 -13.93 6.15
CA GLU A 229 18.31 -13.24 4.95
C GLU A 229 17.73 -11.82 4.80
N PHE A 230 16.46 -11.64 5.18
CA PHE A 230 15.76 -10.34 5.10
C PHE A 230 15.57 -9.68 6.48
N ALA A 231 16.45 -9.95 7.44
CA ALA A 231 16.33 -9.40 8.78
C ALA A 231 16.42 -7.86 8.78
N SER A 232 17.33 -7.26 8.01
CA SER A 232 17.48 -5.81 7.94
C SER A 232 16.26 -5.12 7.30
N LEU A 233 15.68 -5.73 6.26
CA LEU A 233 14.43 -5.25 5.67
C LEU A 233 13.27 -5.34 6.67
N ARG A 234 13.15 -6.44 7.43
CA ARG A 234 12.14 -6.58 8.50
C ARG A 234 12.29 -5.50 9.57
N GLU A 235 13.51 -5.24 10.03
CA GLU A 235 13.80 -4.19 11.01
C GLU A 235 13.48 -2.79 10.46
N TYR A 236 13.80 -2.53 9.18
CA TYR A 236 13.42 -1.31 8.49
C TYR A 236 11.90 -1.10 8.46
N LEU A 237 11.11 -2.13 8.16
CA LEU A 237 9.64 -2.01 8.16
C LEU A 237 9.08 -1.64 9.54
N GLU A 238 9.62 -2.21 10.62
CA GLU A 238 9.23 -1.84 11.97
C GLU A 238 9.67 -0.41 12.32
N ARG A 239 10.86 0.04 11.89
CA ARG A 239 11.31 1.43 12.06
C ARG A 239 10.38 2.41 11.35
N VAL A 240 10.04 2.16 10.08
CA VAL A 240 9.13 3.03 9.31
C VAL A 240 7.75 3.08 9.94
N LYS A 241 7.19 1.91 10.31
CA LYS A 241 5.92 1.81 11.00
C LYS A 241 5.90 2.65 12.27
N GLN A 242 6.91 2.48 13.14
CA GLN A 242 7.01 3.20 14.39
C GLN A 242 7.19 4.71 14.18
N ARG A 243 8.00 5.10 13.19
CA ARG A 243 8.33 6.50 12.90
C ARG A 243 7.16 7.29 12.31
N ILE A 244 6.34 6.64 11.47
CA ILE A 244 5.23 7.28 10.75
C ILE A 244 3.92 7.15 11.53
N PHE A 245 3.59 5.96 12.02
CA PHE A 245 2.29 5.65 12.60
C PHE A 245 2.32 5.48 14.12
N GLY A 246 3.49 5.24 14.73
CA GLY A 246 3.59 4.82 16.12
C GLY A 246 2.67 3.63 16.40
N ASN A 247 1.70 3.82 17.30
CA ASN A 247 0.72 2.80 17.68
C ASN A 247 -0.58 2.82 16.84
N GLU A 248 -0.69 3.68 15.82
CA GLU A 248 -1.94 3.97 15.10
C GLU A 248 -1.99 3.40 13.68
N PHE A 249 -1.12 2.44 13.34
CA PHE A 249 -1.11 1.86 11.99
C PHE A 249 -2.38 1.05 11.67
N CYS A 250 -3.07 0.54 12.68
CA CYS A 250 -4.22 -0.33 12.50
C CYS A 250 -5.52 0.41 12.81
N GLN A 251 -6.61 -0.03 12.18
CA GLN A 251 -7.94 0.42 12.58
C GLN A 251 -8.26 -0.13 13.99
N LYS A 252 -8.72 0.74 14.89
CA LYS A 252 -9.23 0.34 16.21
C LYS A 252 -10.67 -0.16 16.10
#